data_AF-A0A2S6N368-F1
#
_entry.id   AF-A0A2S6N368-F1
#
_cell.length_a   1.000
_cell.length_b   1.000
_cell.length_c   1.000
_cell.angle_alpha   90.00
_cell.angle_beta   90.00
_cell.angle_gamma   90.00
#
_symmetry.space_group_name_H-M   'P 1'
#
loop_
_entity.id
_entity.type
_entity.pdbx_description
1 polymer ?
#
loop_
_entity_poly.entity_id
_entity_poly.type
_entity_poly.pdbx_seq_one_letter_code
_entity_poly.pdbx_strand_id
1 'polypeptide(L)' 'MASLSGLTEEQAKEFQEQFKVGFQTWLAIAVVAHVLVFAWRPWF' A
#
# COMPACT_ATOMS: atom_id res chain seq x y z
N MET A 1 -12.58 -21.16 -15.03
CA MET A 1 -12.77 -21.29 -13.57
C MET A 1 -13.17 -19.93 -13.05
N ALA A 2 -14.21 -19.85 -12.21
CA ALA A 2 -14.52 -18.62 -11.49
C ALA A 2 -13.38 -18.31 -10.48
N SER A 3 -13.07 -17.04 -10.27
CA SER A 3 -12.07 -16.63 -9.28
C SER A 3 -12.56 -16.92 -7.85
N LEU A 4 -11.63 -17.13 -6.90
CA LEU A 4 -11.97 -17.39 -5.49
C LEU A 4 -12.72 -16.23 -4.83
N SER A 5 -12.48 -15.00 -5.29
CA SER A 5 -13.16 -13.79 -4.84
C SER A 5 -14.44 -13.47 -5.62
N GLY A 6 -14.76 -14.22 -6.68
CA GLY A 6 -15.89 -13.94 -7.57
C GLY A 6 -15.71 -12.73 -8.49
N LEU A 7 -14.54 -12.07 -8.46
CA LEU A 7 -14.22 -10.94 -9.33
C LEU A 7 -13.80 -11.39 -10.73
N THR A 8 -14.20 -10.62 -11.75
CA THR A 8 -13.56 -10.69 -13.06
C THR A 8 -12.14 -10.14 -12.99
N GLU A 9 -11.31 -10.48 -13.98
CA GLU A 9 -9.94 -9.95 -14.06
C GLU A 9 -9.91 -8.42 -14.12
N GLU A 10 -10.89 -7.83 -14.81
CA GLU A 10 -11.00 -6.39 -15.01
C GLU A 10 -11.38 -5.67 -13.71
N GLN A 11 -12.34 -6.21 -12.95
CA GLN A 11 -12.69 -5.70 -11.62
C GLN A 11 -11.52 -5.77 -10.63
N ALA A 12 -10.74 -6.85 -10.69
CA ALA A 12 -9.57 -6.99 -9.83
C ALA A 12 -8.49 -5.95 -10.17
N LYS A 13 -8.28 -5.64 -11.46
CA LYS A 13 -7.33 -4.61 -11.90
C LYS A 13 -7.78 -3.21 -11.48
N GLU A 14 -9.05 -2.86 -11.70
CA GLU A 14 -9.59 -1.55 -11.33
C GLU A 14 -9.44 -1.28 -9.83
N PHE A 15 -9.83 -2.24 -8.98
CA PHE A 15 -9.64 -2.14 -7.53
C PHE A 15 -8.16 -1.99 -7.16
N GLN A 16 -7.30 -2.84 -7.71
CA GLN A 16 -5.87 -2.82 -7.40
C GLN A 16 -5.22 -1.51 -7.83
N GLU A 17 -5.65 -0.91 -8.93
CA GLU A 17 -5.16 0.39 -9.40
C GLU A 17 -5.48 1.51 -8.43
N GLN A 18 -6.73 1.62 -7.98
CA GLN A 18 -7.11 2.61 -6.96
C GLN A 18 -6.45 2.35 -5.61
N PHE A 19 -6.38 1.09 -5.19
CA PHE A 19 -5.72 0.71 -3.93
C PHE A 19 -4.25 1.14 -3.90
N LYS A 20 -3.51 0.93 -5.00
CA LYS A 20 -2.09 1.30 -5.10
C LYS A 20 -1.87 2.79 -4.84
N VAL A 21 -2.73 3.67 -5.35
CA VAL A 21 -2.59 5.14 -5.19
C VAL A 21 -2.69 5.52 -3.70
N GLY A 22 -3.72 5.05 -3.02
CA GLY A 22 -3.91 5.31 -1.59
C GLY A 22 -2.79 4.68 -0.74
N PHE A 23 -2.46 3.42 -1.03
CA PHE A 23 -1.40 2.70 -0.34
C PHE A 23 -0.04 3.37 -0.50
N GLN A 24 0.32 3.83 -1.70
CA GLN A 24 1.58 4.54 -1.96
C GLN A 24 1.69 5.83 -1.17
N THR A 25 0.59 6.60 -1.09
CA THR A 25 0.55 7.86 -0.32
C THR A 25 0.76 7.59 1.17
N TRP A 26 0.03 6.61 1.72
CA TRP A 26 0.19 6.20 3.11
C TRP A 26 1.60 5.67 3.39
N LEU A 27 2.14 4.82 2.52
CA LEU A 27 3.48 4.25 2.66
C LEU A 27 4.56 5.32 2.65
N ALA A 28 4.46 6.32 1.76
CA ALA A 28 5.41 7.42 1.71
C ALA A 28 5.46 8.21 3.03
N ILE A 29 4.28 8.51 3.60
CA ILE A 29 4.17 9.18 4.91
C ILE A 29 4.77 8.30 6.01
N ALA A 30 4.43 7.01 6.03
CA ALA A 30 4.94 6.07 7.01
C ALA A 30 6.47 5.97 6.97
N VAL A 31 7.06 5.86 5.77
CA VAL A 31 8.52 5.82 5.59
C VAL A 31 9.17 7.09 6.13
N VAL A 32 8.65 8.27 5.78
CA VAL A 32 9.18 9.55 6.29
C VAL A 32 9.13 9.60 7.81
N ALA A 33 8.01 9.21 8.42
CA ALA A 33 7.87 9.18 9.87
C ALA A 33 8.93 8.28 10.53
N HIS A 34 9.14 7.06 10.01
CA HIS A 34 10.15 6.15 10.57
C HIS A 34 11.57 6.68 10.38
N VAL A 35 11.90 7.27 9.22
CA VAL A 35 13.23 7.88 9.01
C VAL A 35 13.47 9.02 10.00
N LEU A 36 12.47 9.88 10.22
CA LEU A 36 12.58 10.99 11.18
C LEU A 36 12.77 10.50 12.62
N VAL A 37 11.99 9.51 13.07
CA VAL A 37 12.16 8.97 14.42
C VAL A 37 13.51 8.25 14.53
N PHE A 38 13.95 7.54 13.49
CA PHE A 38 15.25 6.84 13.50
C PHE A 38 16.42 7.82 13.59
N ALA A 39 16.33 8.96 12.91
CA ALA A 39 17.30 10.03 13.03
C ALA A 39 17.33 10.67 14.43
N TRP A 40 16.19 10.73 15.14
CA TRP A 40 16.11 11.28 16.50
C TRP A 40 16.56 10.29 17.58
N ARG A 41 16.07 9.06 17.54
CA ARG A 41 16.43 7.97 18.46
C ARG A 41 16.59 6.70 17.63
N PRO A 42 17.81 6.38 17.18
CA PRO A 42 18.03 5.15 16.44
C PRO A 42 17.66 3.95 17.32
N TRP A 43 17.00 2.98 16.71
CA TRP A 43 16.62 1.71 17.32
C TRP A 43 17.12 0.57 16.45
N PHE A 44 17.19 -0.64 17.04
CA PHE A 44 18.03 -1.75 16.58
C PHE A 44 19.53 -1.43 16.59
#